data_AF-A0A382W0I2-F1
#
_entry.id   AF-A0A382W0I2-F1
#
_cell.length_a   1.000
_cell.length_b   1.000
_cell.length_c   1.000
_cell.angle_alpha   90.00
_cell.angle_beta   90.00
_cell.angle_gamma   90.00
#
_symmetry.space_group_name_H-M   'P 1'
#
loop_
_entity.id
_entity.type
_entity.pdbx_description
1 polymer ?
#
loop_
_entity_poly.entity_id
_entity_poly.type
_entity_poly.pdbx_seq_one_letter_code
_entity_poly.pdbx_strand_id
1 'polypeptide(L)' 'MMYQLNKRTGMTFVFSTHDQTVMDRAQRLITLKDGLIDNDNVRE' A
#
# COMPACT_ATOMS: atom_id res chain seq x y z
N MET A 1 6.11 -4.89 11.66
CA MET A 1 7.55 -4.60 11.49
C MET A 1 7.81 -3.57 10.38
N MET A 2 7.44 -3.82 9.12
CA MET A 2 7.77 -2.89 8.01
C MET A 2 7.22 -1.46 8.20
N TYR A 3 6.01 -1.32 8.77
CA TYR A 3 5.44 -0.02 9.14
C TYR A 3 6.35 0.79 10.08
N GLN A 4 6.90 0.17 11.13
CA GLN A 4 7.80 0.84 12.05
C GLN A 4 9.12 1.23 11.38
N LEU A 5 9.62 0.39 10.47
CA LEU A 5 10.85 0.66 9.74
C LEU A 5 10.67 1.85 8.78
N ASN A 6 9.53 1.93 8.09
CA ASN A 6 9.15 3.10 7.30
C ASN A 6 9.15 4.38 8.17
N LYS A 7 8.46 4.36 9.32
CA LYS A 7 8.40 5.53 10.21
C LYS A 7 9.78 5.95 10.76
N ARG A 8 10.67 4.98 11.05
CA ARG A 8 12.00 5.26 11.61
C ARG A 8 13.02 5.73 10.58
N THR A 9 12.93 5.23 9.34
CA THR A 9 14.00 5.40 8.34
C THR A 9 13.57 6.19 7.11
N GLY A 10 12.27 6.47 6.94
CA GLY A 10 11.71 7.04 5.72
C GLY A 10 11.68 6.06 4.54
N MET A 11 12.06 4.78 4.74
CA MET A 11 12.08 3.78 3.69
C MET A 11 10.68 3.45 3.19
N THR A 12 10.46 3.60 1.89
CA THR A 12 9.18 3.31 1.22
C THR A 12 9.06 1.82 0.91
N PHE A 13 7.89 1.25 1.22
CA PHE A 13 7.55 -0.14 0.86
C PHE A 13 6.40 -0.14 -0.13
N VAL A 14 6.51 -0.99 -1.15
CA VAL A 14 5.44 -1.23 -2.13
C VAL A 14 5.12 -2.72 -2.10
N PHE A 15 3.85 -3.05 -1.95
CA PHE A 15 3.36 -4.43 -1.97
C PHE A 15 2.35 -4.57 -3.10
N SER A 16 2.48 -5.64 -3.87
CA SER A 16 1.44 -6.10 -4.80
C SER A 16 0.86 -7.39 -4.22
N THR A 17 -0.41 -7.37 -3.83
CA THR A 17 -1.07 -8.49 -3.16
C THR A 17 -2.57 -8.44 -3.33
N HIS A 18 -3.22 -9.59 -3.21
CA HIS A 18 -4.67 -9.72 -3.08
C HIS A 18 -5.11 -10.06 -1.64
N ASP A 19 -4.17 -10.12 -0.68
CA ASP A 19 -4.49 -10.35 0.73
C ASP A 19 -5.14 -9.10 1.36
N GLN A 20 -6.41 -9.23 1.73
CA GLN A 20 -7.21 -8.16 2.32
C GLN A 20 -6.57 -7.56 3.58
N THR A 21 -5.93 -8.37 4.42
CA THR A 21 -5.32 -7.91 5.68
C THR A 21 -4.17 -6.94 5.43
N VAL A 22 -3.42 -7.16 4.35
CA VAL A 22 -2.32 -6.27 3.95
C VAL A 22 -2.88 -4.99 3.35
N MET A 23 -3.89 -5.11 2.48
CA MET A 23 -4.57 -3.96 1.86
C MET A 23 -5.21 -3.04 2.90
N ASP A 24 -5.87 -3.60 3.92
CA ASP A 24 -6.54 -2.85 4.97
C ASP A 24 -5.57 -2.05 5.86
N ARG A 25 -4.33 -2.53 6.00
CA ARG A 25 -3.28 -1.90 6.81
C ARG A 25 -2.40 -0.94 6.02
N ALA A 26 -2.56 -0.84 4.70
CA ALA A 26 -1.74 0.01 3.86
C ALA A 26 -2.16 1.49 3.98
N GLN A 27 -1.18 2.40 4.00
CA GLN A 27 -1.43 3.85 4.00
C GLN A 27 -1.83 4.39 2.61
N ARG A 28 -1.65 3.61 1.55
CA ARG A 28 -2.15 3.94 0.23
C ARG A 28 -2.51 2.66 -0.48
N LEU A 29 -3.70 2.62 -1.07
CA LEU A 29 -4.20 1.50 -1.83
C LEU A 29 -4.39 1.96 -3.27
N ILE A 30 -3.62 1.37 -4.18
CA ILE A 30 -3.73 1.60 -5.63
C ILE A 30 -4.31 0.32 -6.23
N THR A 31 -5.48 0.44 -6.86
CA THR A 31 -6.11 -0.68 -7.59
C THR A 31 -5.81 -0.52 -9.06
N LEU A 32 -5.25 -1.57 -9.66
CA LEU A 32 -4.99 -1.64 -11.09
C LEU A 32 -6.04 -2.51 -11.77
N LYS A 33 -6.50 -2.07 -12.94
CA LYS A 33 -7.39 -2.83 -13.81
C LYS A 33 -6.98 -2.60 -15.26
N ASP A 34 -6.79 -3.69 -16.00
CA ASP A 34 -6.39 -3.66 -17.41
C ASP A 34 -5.14 -2.79 -17.70
N GLY A 35 -4.18 -2.79 -16.76
CA GLY A 35 -2.93 -2.02 -16.86
C GLY A 35 -3.05 -0.53 -16.52
N LEU A 36 -4.23 -0.07 -16.12
CA LEU A 36 -4.51 1.31 -15.74
C LEU A 36 -4.79 1.42 -14.24
N ILE A 37 -4.58 2.61 -13.68
CA ILE A 37 -5.01 2.92 -12.31
C ILE A 37 -6.52 3.09 -12.34
N ASP A 38 -7.22 2.15 -11.71
CA ASP A 38 -8.68 2.17 -11.55
C ASP A 38 -9.06 2.98 -10.31
N ASN A 39 -8.28 2.89 -9.24
CA ASN A 39 -8.48 3.64 -8.01
C ASN A 39 -7.15 3.96 -7.31
N ASP A 40 -7.07 5.13 -6.69
CA ASP A 40 -5.93 5.59 -5.89
C ASP A 40 -6.44 6.23 -4.61
N ASN A 41 -6.28 5.52 -3.49
CA ASN A 41 -6.83 5.90 -2.20
C ASN A 41 -5.71 6.06 -1.18
N VAL A 42 -5.48 7.29 -0.71
CA VAL A 42 -4.55 7.59 0.38
C VAL A 42 -5.31 7.52 1.71
N ARG A 43 -4.81 6.69 2.62
CA ARG A 43 -5.35 6.46 3.97
C ARG A 43 -4.33 6.98 4.98
N GLU A 44 -4.73 7.90 5.86
CA GLU A 44 -3.85 8.45 6.90
C GLU A 44 -3.42 7.40 7.94
#